data_AF-A0A0B5N730-F1
#
_entry.id   AF-A0A0B5N730-F1
#
_cell.length_a   1.000
_cell.length_b   1.000
_cell.length_c   1.000
_cell.angle_alpha   90.00
_cell.angle_beta   90.00
_cell.angle_gamma   90.00
#
_symmetry.space_group_name_H-M   'P 1'
#
loop_
_entity.id
_entity.type
_entity.pdbx_description
1 polymer ?
#
loop_
_entity_poly.entity_id
_entity_poly.type
_entity_poly.pdbx_seq_one_letter_code
_entity_poly.pdbx_strand_id
1 'polypeptide(L)'
;MANVSMNTVLKAKLFSDLLKHLDDVSTSLMIQRDDMLESDENELNMESVKEINSLLDKNAEFECDIKALLITEVDRIHEEVMEIKIP
;
A
#
# COMPACT_ATOMS: atom_id res chain seq x y z
N MET A 1 14.99 25.09 13.53
CA MET A 1 14.02 24.41 12.64
C MET A 1 14.77 23.27 11.99
N ALA A 2 14.19 22.06 11.96
CA ALA A 2 14.82 20.95 11.25
C ALA A 2 14.82 21.29 9.74
N ASN A 3 15.98 21.27 9.10
CA ASN A 3 16.18 21.51 7.69
C ASN A 3 15.89 20.22 6.90
N VAL A 4 14.68 19.68 7.08
CA VAL A 4 14.21 18.49 6.37
C VAL A 4 13.80 18.91 4.95
N SER A 5 14.25 18.17 3.97
CA SER A 5 13.89 18.35 2.57
C SER A 5 12.37 18.18 2.40
N MET A 6 11.71 19.24 1.94
CA MET A 6 10.28 19.21 1.64
C MET A 6 9.94 18.12 0.62
N ASN A 7 10.85 17.80 -0.30
CA ASN A 7 10.68 16.72 -1.26
C ASN A 7 10.60 15.34 -0.58
N THR A 8 11.47 15.09 0.40
CA THR A 8 11.49 13.83 1.18
C THR A 8 10.17 13.66 1.95
N VAL A 9 9.69 14.76 2.58
CA VAL A 9 8.38 14.77 3.26
C VAL A 9 7.21 14.52 2.31
N LEU A 10 7.21 15.17 1.13
CA LEU A 10 6.15 14.99 0.13
C LEU A 10 6.11 13.56 -0.41
N LYS A 11 7.26 12.93 -0.64
CA LYS A 11 7.33 11.52 -1.07
C LYS A 11 6.83 10.57 0.01
N ALA A 12 7.24 10.76 1.26
CA ALA A 12 6.74 9.95 2.37
C ALA A 12 5.21 10.06 2.50
N LYS A 13 4.66 11.27 2.35
CA LYS A 13 3.21 11.48 2.32
C LYS A 13 2.55 10.76 1.14
N LEU A 14 3.09 10.90 -0.07
CA LEU A 14 2.57 10.23 -1.26
C LEU A 14 2.52 8.71 -1.09
N PHE A 15 3.59 8.11 -0.58
CA PHE A 15 3.64 6.66 -0.34
C PHE A 15 2.65 6.23 0.74
N SER A 16 2.48 7.03 1.81
CA SER A 16 1.44 6.77 2.82
C SER A 16 0.03 6.83 2.23
N ASP A 17 -0.27 7.82 1.38
CA ASP A 17 -1.57 7.96 0.73
C ASP A 17 -1.82 6.79 -0.24
N LEU A 18 -0.78 6.34 -0.94
CA LEU A 18 -0.85 5.18 -1.84
C LEU A 18 -1.09 3.87 -1.07
N LEU A 19 -0.46 3.66 0.08
CA LEU A 19 -0.72 2.50 0.94
C LEU A 19 -2.18 2.47 1.42
N LYS A 20 -2.73 3.63 1.79
CA LYS A 20 -4.14 3.71 2.16
C LYS A 20 -5.05 3.32 0.99
N HIS A 21 -4.72 3.76 -0.22
CA HIS A 21 -5.49 3.40 -1.40
C HIS A 21 -5.44 1.88 -1.68
N LEU A 22 -4.28 1.24 -1.50
CA LEU A 22 -4.13 -0.20 -1.68
C LEU A 22 -4.96 -0.99 -0.64
N ASP A 23 -5.06 -0.50 0.60
CA ASP A 23 -5.92 -1.09 1.64
C ASP A 23 -7.42 -0.99 1.27
N ASP A 24 -7.85 0.16 0.75
CA ASP A 24 -9.23 0.36 0.25
C ASP A 24 -9.54 -0.59 -0.93
N VAL A 25 -8.58 -0.79 -1.84
CA VAL A 25 -8.69 -1.72 -2.97
C VAL A 25 -8.78 -3.17 -2.48
N SER A 26 -7.91 -3.56 -1.53
CA SER A 26 -7.93 -4.89 -0.92
C SER A 26 -9.28 -5.19 -0.30
N THR A 27 -9.80 -4.26 0.50
CA THR A 27 -11.13 -4.36 1.13
C THR A 27 -12.23 -4.55 0.09
N SER A 28 -12.20 -3.76 -0.99
CA SER A 28 -13.20 -3.84 -2.06
C SER A 28 -13.17 -5.19 -2.80
N LEU A 29 -11.98 -5.70 -3.09
CA LEU A 29 -11.79 -7.00 -3.73
C LEU A 29 -12.24 -8.15 -2.82
N MET A 30 -11.96 -8.07 -1.52
CA MET A 30 -12.42 -9.08 -0.54
C MET A 30 -13.95 -9.13 -0.46
N ILE A 31 -14.63 -7.98 -0.40
CA ILE A 31 -16.09 -7.90 -0.43
C ILE A 31 -16.63 -8.54 -1.71
N GLN A 32 -16.09 -8.16 -2.87
CA GLN A 32 -16.53 -8.71 -4.15
C GLN A 32 -16.35 -10.22 -4.23
N ARG A 33 -15.22 -10.75 -3.73
CA ARG A 33 -14.97 -12.19 -3.66
C ARG A 33 -16.01 -12.90 -2.79
N ASP A 34 -16.28 -12.35 -1.62
CA ASP A 34 -17.18 -12.95 -0.63
C ASP A 34 -18.62 -12.94 -1.16
N ASP A 35 -19.08 -11.83 -1.75
CA ASP A 35 -20.38 -11.73 -2.42
C ASP A 35 -20.54 -12.80 -3.54
N MET A 36 -19.48 -13.04 -4.33
CA MET A 36 -19.51 -14.06 -5.40
C MET A 36 -19.54 -15.48 -4.86
N LEU A 37 -18.82 -15.76 -3.77
CA LEU A 37 -18.81 -17.06 -3.09
C LEU A 37 -20.14 -17.38 -2.39
N GLU A 38 -20.88 -16.35 -1.96
CA GLU A 38 -22.20 -16.51 -1.35
C GLU A 38 -23.33 -16.72 -2.37
N SER A 39 -23.09 -16.44 -3.65
CA SER A 39 -24.12 -16.56 -4.70
C SER A 39 -24.24 -17.97 -5.28
N ASP A 40 -25.47 -18.38 -5.61
CA ASP A 40 -25.81 -19.75 -6.07
C ASP A 40 -25.24 -20.10 -7.49
N GLU A 41 -24.63 -19.15 -8.21
CA GLU A 41 -24.04 -19.34 -9.56
C GLU A 41 -22.59 -19.91 -9.50
N ASN A 42 -22.43 -20.99 -8.73
CA ASN A 42 -21.12 -21.52 -8.30
C ASN A 42 -20.09 -21.83 -9.41
N GLU A 43 -20.51 -22.23 -10.62
CA GLU A 43 -19.58 -22.71 -11.64
C GLU A 43 -18.94 -21.58 -12.47
N LEU A 44 -19.71 -20.52 -12.79
CA LEU A 44 -19.18 -19.33 -13.49
C LEU A 44 -18.38 -18.42 -12.54
N ASN A 45 -18.74 -18.42 -11.26
CA ASN A 45 -18.07 -17.58 -10.26
C ASN A 45 -16.67 -18.07 -9.87
N MET A 46 -16.35 -19.36 -10.02
CA MET A 46 -15.04 -19.88 -9.60
C MET A 46 -13.86 -19.24 -10.37
N GLU A 47 -14.02 -18.95 -11.66
CA GLU A 47 -12.94 -18.34 -12.44
C GLU A 47 -12.74 -16.86 -12.06
N SER A 48 -13.84 -16.11 -11.89
CA SER A 48 -13.77 -14.73 -11.41
C SER A 48 -13.23 -14.63 -9.98
N VAL A 49 -13.56 -15.57 -9.10
CA VAL A 49 -12.98 -15.64 -7.74
C VAL A 49 -11.48 -15.89 -7.79
N LYS A 50 -10.98 -16.73 -8.70
CA LYS A 50 -9.53 -16.90 -8.90
C LYS A 50 -8.87 -15.62 -9.41
N GLU A 51 -9.52 -14.92 -10.33
CA GLU A 51 -9.03 -13.64 -10.84
C GLU A 51 -8.92 -12.61 -9.70
N ILE A 52 -9.95 -12.50 -8.86
CA ILE A 52 -9.95 -11.62 -7.68
C ILE A 52 -8.81 -12.00 -6.72
N ASN A 53 -8.58 -13.28 -6.46
CA ASN A 53 -7.45 -13.71 -5.63
C ASN A 53 -6.09 -13.33 -6.26
N SER A 54 -5.94 -13.44 -7.58
CA SER A 54 -4.72 -12.97 -8.26
C SER A 54 -4.53 -11.46 -8.15
N LEU A 55 -5.62 -10.68 -8.17
CA LEU A 55 -5.57 -9.24 -7.95
C LEU A 55 -5.20 -8.90 -6.50
N LEU A 56 -5.72 -9.65 -5.52
CA LEU A 56 -5.34 -9.52 -4.11
C LEU A 56 -3.86 -9.81 -3.89
N ASP A 57 -3.32 -10.87 -4.49
CA ASP A 57 -1.90 -11.21 -4.41
C ASP A 57 -1.01 -10.08 -4.98
N LYS A 58 -1.38 -9.53 -6.14
CA LYS A 58 -0.66 -8.39 -6.75
C LYS A 58 -0.77 -7.13 -5.90
N ASN A 59 -1.94 -6.87 -5.31
CA ASN A 59 -2.13 -5.73 -4.43
C ASN A 59 -1.23 -5.82 -3.20
N ALA A 60 -1.09 -7.03 -2.62
CA ALA A 60 -0.19 -7.28 -1.50
C ALA A 60 1.30 -7.12 -1.87
N GLU A 61 1.69 -7.51 -3.09
CA GLU A 61 3.03 -7.26 -3.62
C GLU A 61 3.30 -5.75 -3.72
N PHE A 62 2.38 -4.99 -4.32
CA PHE A 62 2.51 -3.52 -4.39
C PHE A 62 2.56 -2.87 -3.00
N GLU A 63 1.76 -3.34 -2.04
CA GLU A 63 1.86 -2.84 -0.67
C GLU A 63 3.24 -3.04 -0.05
N CYS A 64 3.85 -4.20 -0.28
CA CYS A 64 5.20 -4.48 0.21
C CYS A 64 6.22 -3.52 -0.40
N ASP A 65 6.16 -3.32 -1.72
CA ASP A 65 7.06 -2.42 -2.44
C ASP A 65 6.92 -0.97 -1.97
N ILE A 66 5.69 -0.47 -1.84
CA ILE A 66 5.44 0.90 -1.38
C ILE A 66 5.82 1.07 0.09
N LYS A 67 5.63 0.05 0.95
CA LYS A 67 6.11 0.08 2.35
C LYS A 67 7.63 0.21 2.40
N ALA A 68 8.36 -0.51 1.56
CA ALA A 68 9.82 -0.41 1.50
C ALA A 68 10.29 0.99 1.05
N LEU A 69 9.61 1.59 0.06
CA LEU A 69 9.87 2.96 -0.37
C LEU A 69 9.56 3.98 0.72
N LEU A 70 8.46 3.82 1.46
CA LEU A 70 8.10 4.69 2.57
C LEU A 70 9.15 4.63 3.68
N ILE A 71 9.60 3.44 4.07
CA ILE A 71 10.66 3.25 5.07
C ILE A 71 11.92 3.99 4.62
N THR A 72 12.31 3.84 3.35
CA THR A 72 13.49 4.52 2.79
C THR A 72 13.39 6.04 2.91
N GLU A 73 12.24 6.65 2.61
CA GLU A 73 12.09 8.10 2.75
C GLU A 73 11.98 8.55 4.22
N VAL A 74 11.40 7.73 5.11
CA VAL A 74 11.37 8.00 6.56
C VAL A 74 12.77 7.95 7.17
N ASP A 75 13.59 6.98 6.77
CA ASP A 75 15.00 6.88 7.19
C ASP A 75 15.78 8.12 6.74
N ARG A 76 15.57 8.58 5.51
CA ARG A 76 16.17 9.83 5.02
C ARG A 76 15.72 11.06 5.82
N ILE A 77 14.43 11.14 6.20
CA ILE A 77 13.96 12.20 7.11
C ILE A 77 14.67 12.11 8.45
N HIS A 78 14.84 10.91 9.00
CA HIS A 78 15.53 10.71 10.26
C HIS A 78 17.00 11.17 10.18
N GLU A 79 17.72 10.79 9.13
CA GLU A 79 19.10 11.23 8.86
C GLU A 79 19.19 12.76 8.78
N GLU A 80 18.34 13.40 7.96
CA GLU A 80 18.29 14.86 7.81
C GLU A 80 18.01 15.57 9.15
N VAL A 81 17.21 14.98 10.04
CA VAL A 81 16.95 15.50 11.39
C VAL A 81 18.15 15.30 12.33
N MET A 82 18.87 14.18 12.21
CA MET A 82 19.97 13.82 13.09
C MET A 82 21.28 14.52 12.71
N GLU A 83 21.56 14.77 11.43
CA GLU A 83 22.71 15.57 10.98
C GLU A 83 22.70 16.99 11.58
N ILE A 84 21.51 17.52 11.87
CA ILE A 84 21.34 18.84 12.51
C ILE A 84 21.75 18.82 13.99
N LYS A 85 21.81 17.65 14.63
CA LYS A 85 22.08 17.51 16.06
C LYS A 85 23.56 17.33 16.41
N ILE A 86 24.48 17.31 15.45
CA ILE A 86 25.92 17.24 15.72
C ILE A 86 26.41 18.64 16.13
N PRO A 87 26.85 18.87 17.40
CA PRO A 87 27.37 20.16 17.87
C PRO A 87 28.74 20.51 17.28
#